data_AF-A0A0U4B8A3-F1
#
_entry.id   AF-A0A0U4B8A3-F1
#
_cell.length_a   1.000
_cell.length_b   1.000
_cell.length_c   1.000
_cell.angle_alpha   90.00
_cell.angle_beta   90.00
_cell.angle_gamma   90.00
#
_symmetry.space_group_name_H-M   'P 1'
#
loop_
_entity.id
_entity.type
_entity.pdbx_description
1 polymer ?
#
loop_
_entity_poly.entity_id
_entity_poly.type
_entity_poly.pdbx_seq_one_letter_code
_entity_poly.pdbx_strand_id
1 'polypeptide(L)' 'MLRVVRGDLTPEELAALVAVVAARNAAAAHAAASAAGPKPRSEWGHPSRAARTPLRVGPDAWRRSAWA' A
#
# COMPACT_ATOMS: atom_id res chain seq x y z
N MET A 1 -14.81 15.76 -3.48
CA MET A 1 -15.67 16.92 -3.17
C MET A 1 -17.11 16.53 -3.50
N LEU A 2 -18.03 16.61 -2.53
CA LEU A 2 -19.46 16.32 -2.72
C LEU A 2 -20.19 17.63 -3.04
N ARG A 3 -21.04 17.64 -4.08
CA ARG A 3 -21.83 18.82 -4.48
C ARG A 3 -23.26 18.40 -4.83
N VAL A 4 -24.23 19.14 -4.31
CA VAL A 4 -25.64 19.04 -4.70
C VAL A 4 -25.82 19.81 -6.01
N VAL A 5 -26.23 19.11 -7.07
CA VAL A 5 -26.38 19.70 -8.42
C VAL A 5 -27.82 20.14 -8.69
N ARG A 6 -28.81 19.55 -8.00
CA ARG A 6 -30.24 19.84 -8.19
C ARG A 6 -30.99 19.63 -6.87
N GLY A 7 -31.99 20.49 -6.61
CA GLY A 7 -32.84 20.45 -5.42
C GLY A 7 -32.30 21.32 -4.28
N ASP A 8 -33.20 21.76 -3.40
CA ASP A 8 -32.86 22.37 -2.12
C ASP A 8 -33.05 21.29 -1.04
N LEU A 9 -31.94 20.80 -0.48
CA LEU A 9 -31.95 19.77 0.56
C LEU A 9 -32.04 20.46 1.91
N THR A 10 -32.91 19.96 2.78
CA THR A 10 -32.89 20.47 4.16
C THR A 10 -31.55 20.11 4.83
N PRO A 11 -31.12 20.87 5.86
CA PRO A 11 -29.90 20.57 6.59
C PRO A 11 -29.85 19.12 7.11
N GLU A 12 -31.01 18.57 7.51
CA GLU A 12 -31.16 17.20 8.01
C GLU A 12 -30.92 16.17 6.90
N GLU A 13 -31.47 16.39 5.70
CA GLU A 13 -31.28 15.50 4.56
C GLU A 13 -29.82 15.51 4.07
N LEU A 14 -29.19 16.69 4.07
CA LEU A 14 -27.77 16.82 3.77
C LEU A 14 -26.92 16.05 4.79
N ALA A 15 -27.23 16.16 6.08
CA ALA A 15 -26.55 15.43 7.14
C ALA A 15 -26.71 13.91 6.96
N ALA A 16 -27.91 13.44 6.65
CA ALA A 16 -28.17 12.03 6.37
C ALA A 16 -27.35 11.51 5.18
N LEU A 17 -27.28 12.29 4.09
CA LEU A 17 -26.49 11.94 2.91
C LEU A 17 -24.99 11.84 3.24
N VAL A 18 -24.46 12.83 3.96
CA VAL A 18 -23.05 12.84 4.39
C VAL A 18 -22.74 11.64 5.28
N ALA A 19 -23.64 11.31 6.23
CA ALA A 19 -23.47 10.16 7.11
C ALA A 19 -23.40 8.84 6.33
N VAL A 20 -24.26 8.64 5.33
CA VAL A 20 -24.26 7.45 4.49
C VAL A 20 -22.98 7.35 3.64
N VAL A 21 -22.55 8.46 3.02
CA VAL A 21 -21.31 8.48 2.22
C VAL A 21 -20.09 8.19 3.10
N ALA A 22 -20.02 8.79 4.29
CA ALA A 22 -18.95 8.54 5.25
C ALA A 22 -18.93 7.07 5.70
N ALA A 23 -20.08 6.49 6.02
CA ALA A 23 -20.20 5.08 6.40
C ALA A 23 -19.76 4.14 5.26
N ARG A 24 -20.16 4.40 4.02
CA ARG A 24 -19.72 3.61 2.86
C ARG A 24 -18.21 3.72 2.63
N ASN A 25 -17.64 4.91 2.76
CA ASN A 25 -16.19 5.11 2.62
C ASN A 25 -15.41 4.39 3.73
N ALA A 26 -15.89 4.42 4.97
CA ALA A 26 -15.29 3.68 6.08
C ALA A 26 -15.33 2.17 5.84
N ALA A 27 -16.46 1.64 5.37
CA ALA A 27 -16.59 0.22 5.03
C ALA A 27 -15.63 -0.19 3.89
N ALA A 28 -15.51 0.64 2.84
CA ALA A 28 -14.57 0.39 1.75
C ALA A 28 -13.12 0.43 2.20
N ALA A 29 -12.75 1.38 3.07
CA ALA A 29 -11.41 1.46 3.66
C ALA A 29 -11.10 0.24 4.52
N HIS A 30 -12.07 -0.23 5.31
CA HIS A 30 -11.92 -1.43 6.11
C HIS A 30 -11.72 -2.68 5.23
N ALA A 31 -12.54 -2.86 4.20
CA ALA A 31 -12.40 -3.95 3.25
C ALA A 31 -11.04 -3.92 2.54
N ALA A 32 -10.56 -2.73 2.14
CA ALA A 32 -9.25 -2.56 1.54
C ALA A 32 -8.11 -2.91 2.51
N ALA A 33 -8.23 -2.54 3.79
CA ALA A 33 -7.27 -2.89 4.83
C ALA A 33 -7.24 -4.40 5.10
N SER A 34 -8.40 -5.08 5.07
CA SER A 34 -8.48 -6.53 5.22
C SER A 34 -7.95 -7.30 3.99
N ALA A 35 -8.10 -6.73 2.80
CA ALA A 35 -7.56 -7.32 1.56
C ALA A 35 -6.06 -7.08 1.39
N ALA A 36 -5.54 -5.99 1.96
CA ALA A 36 -4.11 -5.73 2.01
C ALA A 36 -3.45 -6.76 2.95
N GLY A 37 -2.73 -7.72 2.37
CA GLY A 37 -1.86 -8.61 3.13
C GLY A 37 -0.84 -7.85 3.99
N PRO A 38 -0.10 -8.54 4.86
CA PRO A 38 0.88 -7.90 5.74
C PRO A 38 1.81 -6.98 4.95
N LYS A 39 1.99 -5.74 5.41
CA LYS A 39 2.96 -4.83 4.80
C LYS A 39 4.34 -5.52 4.82
N PRO A 40 5.06 -5.58 3.69
CA PRO A 40 6.41 -6.13 3.68
C PRO A 40 7.26 -5.37 4.71
N ARG A 41 8.05 -6.12 5.49
CA ARG A 41 8.97 -5.50 6.45
C ARG A 41 9.95 -4.61 5.68
N SER A 42 10.35 -3.52 6.32
CA SER A 42 11.39 -2.67 5.75
C SER A 42 12.68 -3.47 5.62
N GLU A 43 13.27 -3.46 4.43
CA GLU A 43 14.61 -4.00 4.18
C GLU A 43 15.71 -3.07 4.74
N TRP A 44 15.35 -1.83 5.07
CA TRP A 44 16.26 -0.89 5.72
C TRP A 44 16.58 -1.34 7.14
N GLY A 45 17.86 -1.56 7.44
CA GLY A 45 18.33 -2.06 8.74
C GLY A 45 18.11 -3.57 8.96
N HIS A 46 17.75 -4.34 7.92
CA HIS A 46 17.58 -5.79 8.07
C HIS A 46 18.93 -6.44 8.46
N PRO A 47 19.00 -7.24 9.56
CA PRO A 47 20.27 -7.78 10.05
C PRO A 47 21.05 -8.60 9.02
N SER A 48 20.36 -9.32 8.12
CA SER A 48 21.03 -10.07 7.04
C SER A 48 21.80 -9.17 6.06
N ARG A 49 21.45 -7.88 5.97
CA ARG A 49 22.15 -6.88 5.15
C ARG A 49 23.28 -6.18 5.89
N ALA A 50 23.41 -6.36 7.21
CA ALA A 50 24.48 -5.76 8.00
C ALA A 50 25.83 -6.44 7.76
N ALA A 51 25.82 -7.72 7.39
CA ALA A 51 27.02 -8.48 7.03
C ALA A 51 27.16 -8.59 5.51
N ARG A 52 28.38 -8.42 5.00
CA ARG A 52 28.67 -8.74 3.60
C ARG A 52 28.61 -10.25 3.39
N THR A 53 27.92 -10.68 2.35
CA THR A 53 27.99 -12.07 1.88
C THR A 53 29.39 -12.35 1.30
N PRO A 54 30.00 -13.50 1.60
CA PRO A 54 31.27 -13.89 0.97
C PRO A 54 31.16 -13.99 -0.55
N LEU A 55 32.23 -13.63 -1.25
CA LEU A 55 32.34 -13.84 -2.70
C LEU A 55 32.44 -15.34 -2.98
N ARG A 56 31.67 -15.81 -3.98
CA ARG A 56 31.74 -17.20 -4.44
C ARG A 56 32.91 -17.34 -5.42
N VAL A 57 33.93 -18.11 -5.04
CA VAL A 57 35.08 -18.43 -5.90
C VAL A 57 34.82 -19.72 -6.68
N GLY A 58 35.34 -19.79 -7.91
CA GLY A 58 35.27 -21.00 -8.73
C GLY A 58 36.02 -20.85 -10.05
N PRO A 59 36.36 -21.97 -10.72
CA PRO A 59 36.96 -21.94 -12.06
C PRO A 59 36.13 -21.08 -13.02
N ASP A 60 36.78 -20.22 -13.80
CA ASP A 60 36.17 -19.30 -14.76
C ASP A 60 35.09 -18.34 -14.21
N ALA A 61 34.98 -18.14 -12.89
CA ALA A 61 34.00 -17.23 -12.30
C ALA A 61 34.18 -15.78 -12.76
N TRP A 62 35.43 -15.34 -12.97
CA TRP A 62 35.74 -14.01 -13.50
C TRP A 62 35.34 -13.85 -14.98
N ARG A 63 35.53 -14.89 -15.79
CA ARG A 63 35.17 -14.84 -17.22
C ARG A 63 33.65 -14.79 -17.42
N ARG A 64 32.90 -15.38 -16.47
CA ARG A 64 31.43 -15.44 -16.42
C ARG A 64 30.78 -14.29 -15.64
N SER A 65 31.56 -13.35 -15.10
CA SER A 65 31.01 -12.18 -14.38
C SER A 65 30.63 -11.02 -15.32
N ALA A 66 31.07 -11.07 -16.58
CA ALA A 66 30.60 -10.18 -17.63
C ALA A 66 29.20 -10.61 -18.09
N TRP A 67 28.39 -9.65 -18.55
CA TRP A 67 27.08 -9.93 -19.12
C TRP A 67 27.23 -10.70 -20.44
N ALA A 68 26.31 -11.64 -20.68
CA ALA A 68 26.08 -12.21 -22.01
C ALA A 68 25.16 -11.28 -22.82
#